data_AF-A0A1F9QMJ3-F1
#
_entry.id   AF-A0A1F9QMJ3-F1
#
_cell.length_a   1.000
_cell.length_b   1.000
_cell.length_c   1.000
_cell.angle_alpha   90.00
_cell.angle_beta   90.00
_cell.angle_gamma   90.00
#
_symmetry.space_group_name_H-M   'P 1'
#
loop_
_entity.id
_entity.type
_entity.pdbx_description
1 polymer ?
#
loop_
_entity_poly.entity_id
_entity_poly.type
_entity_poly.pdbx_seq_one_letter_code
_entity_poly.pdbx_strand_id
1 'polypeptide(L)'
;MKPVKLSDGVFFLQINHFNRKLFDSLIPLPAGTSYNAYLVKGSSKTALMDTADPEKKETLFDFLKDVKTIDYVISHHAEQDHSGSIPFVLEKYPMARVVANPKCKEFLMSHLHIPAEKFIEARDGGTLDLGGKTLQFIYTPWVHWPETMVTYLKEDKILFSCDFFGSHLATGAVFSEENVVHDPMKRYYAEIMMPFSANIRGNLEKLKGLDLAMIAPSHGPVHKNVAFVTGLYQDWAAGPVKNNVLVVYVSMHGSTLALVNRLVSRLQESGISVEKLNLEQLDEGRVAMALVDAATIVIGTPTVLTGPHPKAVYAAYLANALRPKARFVSVIGSYGWGGKALETIAGMIPNLKAEVLSPVMVKGMPTEADLARIDDLAALIAVKMTPGS
;
A
#
# COMPACT_ATOMS: atom_id res chain seq x y z
N MET A 1 4.38 -11.26 27.32
CA MET A 1 3.36 -12.06 26.60
C MET A 1 3.97 -13.38 26.14
N LYS A 2 3.20 -14.36 25.67
CA LYS A 2 3.75 -15.61 25.11
C LYS A 2 3.79 -15.54 23.58
N PRO A 3 4.97 -15.71 22.94
CA PRO A 3 5.06 -15.79 21.48
C PRO A 3 4.21 -16.92 20.90
N VAL A 4 3.64 -16.71 19.72
CA VAL A 4 2.86 -17.74 19.02
C VAL A 4 3.81 -18.60 18.19
N LYS A 5 3.79 -19.92 18.37
CA LYS A 5 4.61 -20.85 17.55
C LYS A 5 4.01 -20.97 16.15
N LEU A 6 4.76 -20.60 15.12
CA LEU A 6 4.38 -20.81 13.70
C LEU A 6 4.85 -22.17 13.20
N SER A 7 6.08 -22.53 13.52
CA SER A 7 6.68 -23.83 13.25
C SER A 7 7.74 -24.13 14.33
N ASP A 8 8.45 -25.26 14.23
CA ASP A 8 9.46 -25.59 15.23
C ASP A 8 10.64 -24.61 15.19
N GLY A 9 10.91 -23.96 16.32
CA GLY A 9 11.91 -22.89 16.42
C GLY A 9 11.49 -21.53 15.84
N VAL A 10 10.29 -21.38 15.28
CA VAL A 10 9.82 -20.10 14.69
C VAL A 10 8.63 -19.55 15.45
N PHE A 11 8.74 -18.32 15.94
CA PHE A 11 7.74 -17.68 16.78
C PHE A 11 7.34 -16.31 16.25
N PHE A 12 6.04 -16.05 16.22
CA PHE A 12 5.44 -14.77 15.88
C PHE A 12 5.23 -13.92 17.12
N LEU A 13 5.76 -12.70 17.09
CA LEU A 13 5.56 -11.65 18.08
C LEU A 13 4.51 -10.67 17.56
N GLN A 14 3.24 -10.98 17.82
CA GLN A 14 2.12 -10.16 17.36
C GLN A 14 1.97 -8.90 18.21
N ILE A 15 2.58 -7.81 17.76
CA ILE A 15 2.62 -6.53 18.48
C ILE A 15 1.51 -5.64 17.92
N ASN A 16 0.29 -5.84 18.43
CA ASN A 16 -0.88 -5.10 17.96
C ASN A 16 -0.90 -3.64 18.44
N HIS A 17 -1.40 -2.76 17.57
CA HIS A 17 -1.69 -1.37 17.83
C HIS A 17 -3.15 -1.02 17.47
N PHE A 18 -4.10 -1.62 18.19
CA PHE A 18 -5.55 -1.41 17.99
C PHE A 18 -6.00 0.06 18.02
N ASN A 19 -5.33 0.89 18.83
CA ASN A 19 -5.70 2.29 19.02
C ASN A 19 -5.04 3.26 18.04
N ARG A 20 -4.13 2.82 17.16
CA ARG A 20 -3.53 3.68 16.15
C ARG A 20 -4.61 4.08 15.15
N LYS A 21 -4.75 5.38 14.89
CA LYS A 21 -5.76 5.91 13.96
C LYS A 21 -5.18 6.45 12.66
N LEU A 22 -3.89 6.75 12.65
CA LEU A 22 -3.20 7.39 11.53
C LEU A 22 -1.77 6.84 11.43
N PHE A 23 -1.35 6.45 10.23
CA PHE A 23 0.01 6.01 9.91
C PHE A 23 0.69 7.09 9.07
N ASP A 24 1.95 7.40 9.37
CA ASP A 24 2.74 8.50 8.76
C ASP A 24 2.06 9.87 8.68
N SER A 25 1.17 10.14 9.64
CA SER A 25 0.34 11.36 9.64
C SER A 25 -0.52 11.53 8.38
N LEU A 26 -0.76 10.46 7.62
CA LEU A 26 -1.43 10.47 6.32
C LEU A 26 -2.48 9.37 6.19
N ILE A 27 -2.11 8.12 6.43
CA ILE A 27 -2.92 6.94 6.11
C ILE A 27 -3.89 6.63 7.26
N PRO A 28 -5.22 6.74 7.06
CA PRO A 28 -6.19 6.40 8.10
C PRO A 28 -6.21 4.89 8.38
N LEU A 29 -6.23 4.52 9.67
CA LEU A 29 -6.20 3.13 10.14
C LEU A 29 -7.52 2.76 10.83
N PRO A 30 -8.60 2.46 10.07
CA PRO A 30 -9.91 2.15 10.67
C PRO A 30 -9.88 0.92 11.59
N ALA A 31 -9.01 -0.05 11.28
CA ALA A 31 -8.82 -1.29 12.03
C ALA A 31 -7.53 -1.31 12.89
N GLY A 32 -6.85 -0.17 13.06
CA GLY A 32 -5.50 -0.13 13.65
C GLY A 32 -4.46 -0.86 12.78
N THR A 33 -3.32 -1.19 13.37
CA THR A 33 -2.23 -1.93 12.71
C THR A 33 -1.50 -2.86 13.70
N SER A 34 -0.49 -3.59 13.25
CA SER A 34 0.48 -4.30 14.10
C SER A 34 1.90 -4.05 13.59
N TYR A 35 2.91 -4.20 14.44
CA TYR A 35 4.33 -4.11 14.07
C TYR A 35 5.00 -5.45 14.37
N ASN A 36 4.77 -6.39 13.48
CA ASN A 36 5.13 -7.79 13.65
C ASN A 36 6.65 -7.98 13.64
N ALA A 37 7.14 -8.73 14.62
CA ALA A 37 8.49 -9.27 14.60
C ALA A 37 8.43 -10.80 14.70
N TYR A 38 9.49 -11.47 14.26
CA TYR A 38 9.57 -12.93 14.29
C TYR A 38 10.87 -13.41 14.91
N LEU A 39 10.80 -14.40 15.78
CA LEU A 39 11.96 -14.99 16.42
C LEU A 39 12.24 -16.36 15.82
N VAL A 40 13.41 -16.53 15.22
CA VAL A 40 13.88 -17.79 14.64
C VAL A 40 15.03 -18.33 15.47
N LYS A 41 14.85 -19.53 16.03
CA LYS A 41 15.83 -20.24 16.85
C LYS A 41 16.32 -21.45 16.08
N GLY A 42 17.56 -21.41 15.63
CA GLY A 42 18.27 -22.62 15.25
C GLY A 42 18.96 -23.26 16.46
N SER A 43 19.67 -24.35 16.23
CA SER A 43 20.38 -25.07 17.29
C SER A 43 21.60 -24.31 17.84
N SER A 44 22.17 -23.38 17.08
CA SER A 44 23.39 -22.66 17.43
C SER A 44 23.20 -21.15 17.58
N LYS A 45 22.26 -20.55 16.84
CA LYS A 45 22.04 -19.10 16.79
C LYS A 45 20.56 -18.75 16.82
N THR A 46 20.26 -17.55 17.34
CA THR A 46 18.91 -16.97 17.34
C THR A 46 18.89 -15.66 16.57
N ALA A 47 17.91 -15.51 15.68
CA ALA A 47 17.71 -14.31 14.90
C ALA A 47 16.32 -13.71 15.16
N LEU A 48 16.26 -12.39 15.29
CA LEU A 48 15.05 -11.59 15.34
C LEU A 48 14.83 -10.94 13.98
N MET A 49 13.71 -11.23 13.33
CA MET A 49 13.27 -10.64 12.06
C MET A 49 12.50 -9.36 12.37
N ASP A 50 13.06 -8.23 11.93
CA ASP A 50 12.63 -6.87 12.23
C ASP A 50 12.45 -6.60 13.74
N THR A 51 12.04 -5.39 14.08
CA THR A 51 11.65 -5.04 15.44
C THR A 51 10.25 -4.43 15.42
N ALA A 52 10.02 -3.33 16.13
CA ALA A 52 8.72 -2.68 16.17
C ALA A 52 8.91 -1.17 16.30
N ASP A 53 7.80 -0.45 16.09
CA ASP A 53 7.68 0.97 16.39
C ASP A 53 8.13 1.24 17.84
N PRO A 54 8.95 2.28 18.10
CA PRO A 54 9.37 2.66 19.45
C PRO A 54 8.22 2.84 20.45
N GLU A 55 7.02 3.26 20.02
CA GLU A 55 5.81 3.34 20.85
C GLU A 55 5.39 1.98 21.40
N LYS A 56 5.80 0.89 20.74
CA LYS A 56 5.49 -0.51 21.08
C LYS A 56 6.68 -1.30 21.59
N LYS A 57 7.82 -0.66 21.87
CA LYS A 57 9.03 -1.35 22.36
C LYS A 57 8.78 -2.19 23.61
N GLU A 58 7.98 -1.72 24.57
CA GLU A 58 7.69 -2.47 25.79
C GLU A 58 6.94 -3.77 25.49
N THR A 59 6.02 -3.74 24.53
CA THR A 59 5.30 -4.94 24.05
C THR A 59 6.27 -5.93 23.39
N LEU A 60 7.22 -5.44 22.59
CA LEU A 60 8.30 -6.27 22.03
C LEU A 60 9.15 -6.91 23.14
N PHE A 61 9.62 -6.14 24.12
CA PHE A 61 10.45 -6.67 25.20
C PHE A 61 9.71 -7.64 26.12
N ASP A 62 8.40 -7.48 26.30
CA ASP A 62 7.55 -8.44 27.00
C ASP A 62 7.46 -9.80 26.31
N PHE A 63 7.59 -9.85 24.98
CA PHE A 63 7.72 -11.12 24.24
C PHE A 63 9.14 -11.68 24.36
N LEU A 64 10.16 -10.81 24.41
CA LEU A 64 11.57 -11.19 24.49
C LEU A 64 12.07 -11.45 25.92
N LYS A 65 11.21 -11.35 26.95
CA LYS A 65 11.61 -11.44 28.37
C LYS A 65 12.35 -12.74 28.72
N ASP A 66 11.96 -13.86 28.10
CA ASP A 66 12.53 -15.18 28.34
C ASP A 66 13.61 -15.56 27.29
N VAL A 67 13.93 -14.65 26.37
CA VAL A 67 14.94 -14.84 25.33
C VAL A 67 16.30 -14.44 25.87
N LYS A 68 17.19 -15.42 26.09
CA LYS A 68 18.52 -15.22 26.67
C LYS A 68 19.50 -14.56 25.72
N THR A 69 19.46 -14.94 24.44
CA THR A 69 20.42 -14.51 23.42
C THR A 69 19.71 -14.20 22.11
N ILE A 70 20.15 -13.12 21.47
CA ILE A 70 19.85 -12.79 20.08
C ILE A 70 21.20 -12.55 19.43
N ASP A 71 21.54 -13.36 18.43
CA ASP A 71 22.80 -13.23 17.69
C ASP A 71 22.65 -12.24 16.52
N TYR A 72 21.47 -12.23 15.90
CA TYR A 72 21.20 -11.42 14.72
C TYR A 72 19.87 -10.68 14.84
N VAL A 73 19.87 -9.41 14.43
CA VAL A 73 18.65 -8.65 14.13
C VAL A 73 18.62 -8.44 12.63
N ILE A 74 17.73 -9.11 11.92
CA ILE A 74 17.57 -8.96 10.47
C ILE A 74 16.68 -7.74 10.25
N SER A 75 17.19 -6.71 9.59
CA SER A 75 16.41 -5.52 9.23
C SER A 75 16.06 -5.59 7.75
N HIS A 76 14.82 -5.98 7.45
CA HIS A 76 14.31 -6.07 6.08
C HIS A 76 14.11 -4.69 5.44
N HIS A 77 13.79 -3.71 6.29
CA HIS A 77 13.40 -2.36 5.93
C HIS A 77 13.95 -1.36 6.95
N ALA A 78 14.20 -0.12 6.52
CA ALA A 78 14.79 0.91 7.39
C ALA A 78 13.75 1.83 8.05
N GLU A 79 12.49 1.77 7.65
CA GLU A 79 11.41 2.57 8.24
C GLU A 79 11.19 2.23 9.72
N GLN A 80 10.99 3.29 10.52
CA GLN A 80 11.15 3.24 11.97
C GLN A 80 10.03 2.50 12.69
N ASP A 81 8.90 2.25 12.04
CA ASP A 81 7.83 1.44 12.60
C ASP A 81 8.19 -0.08 12.63
N HIS A 82 9.27 -0.47 11.96
CA HIS A 82 9.89 -1.79 12.02
C HIS A 82 11.30 -1.77 12.59
N SER A 83 12.08 -0.75 12.25
CA SER A 83 13.49 -0.66 12.60
C SER A 83 13.75 0.14 13.88
N GLY A 84 12.78 0.97 14.31
CA GLY A 84 12.99 1.98 15.33
C GLY A 84 13.33 1.41 16.71
N SER A 85 12.99 0.15 16.96
CA SER A 85 13.37 -0.52 18.21
C SER A 85 14.73 -1.24 18.17
N ILE A 86 15.43 -1.26 17.03
CA ILE A 86 16.75 -1.92 16.91
C ILE A 86 17.77 -1.38 17.94
N PRO A 87 17.91 -0.05 18.19
CA PRO A 87 18.86 0.45 19.18
C PRO A 87 18.63 -0.12 20.59
N PHE A 88 17.36 -0.22 21.01
CA PHE A 88 17.03 -0.80 22.32
C PHE A 88 17.30 -2.30 22.36
N VAL A 89 17.09 -3.02 21.25
CA VAL A 89 17.43 -4.45 21.15
C VAL A 89 18.95 -4.64 21.27
N LEU A 90 19.74 -3.79 20.61
CA LEU A 90 21.21 -3.83 20.70
C LEU A 90 21.73 -3.45 22.09
N GLU A 91 21.03 -2.58 22.82
CA GLU A 91 21.34 -2.28 24.23
C GLU A 91 21.13 -3.50 25.12
N LYS A 92 19.99 -4.19 24.97
CA LYS A 92 19.68 -5.41 25.76
C LYS A 92 20.54 -6.61 25.36
N TYR A 93 20.87 -6.74 24.07
CA TYR A 93 21.66 -7.83 23.51
C TYR A 93 22.92 -7.27 22.83
N PRO A 94 23.94 -6.85 23.60
CA PRO A 94 25.09 -6.11 23.09
C PRO A 94 25.94 -6.87 22.08
N MET A 95 25.86 -8.20 22.08
CA MET A 95 26.56 -9.10 21.14
C MET A 95 25.82 -9.28 19.82
N ALA A 96 24.56 -8.83 19.72
CA ALA A 96 23.77 -8.94 18.50
C ALA A 96 24.39 -8.11 17.36
N ARG A 97 24.29 -8.64 16.15
CA ARG A 97 24.69 -7.98 14.91
C ARG A 97 23.44 -7.66 14.08
N VAL A 98 23.39 -6.47 13.48
CA VAL A 98 22.31 -6.12 12.56
C VAL A 98 22.67 -6.66 11.18
N VAL A 99 21.79 -7.46 10.57
CA VAL A 99 21.95 -7.97 9.21
C VAL A 99 21.02 -7.19 8.30
N ALA A 100 21.59 -6.44 7.37
CA ALA A 100 20.87 -5.57 6.46
C ALA A 100 21.63 -5.49 5.13
N ASN A 101 20.96 -5.17 4.02
CA ASN A 101 21.70 -4.88 2.79
C ASN A 101 22.47 -3.54 2.90
N PRO A 102 23.41 -3.24 1.99
CA PRO A 102 24.24 -2.04 2.08
C PRO A 102 23.45 -0.72 2.12
N LYS A 103 22.31 -0.65 1.40
CA LYS A 103 21.48 0.56 1.36
C LYS A 103 20.68 0.75 2.66
N CYS A 104 20.13 -0.33 3.20
CA CYS A 104 19.43 -0.34 4.48
C CYS A 104 20.40 -0.01 5.63
N LYS A 105 21.63 -0.52 5.60
CA LYS A 105 22.68 -0.12 6.53
C LYS A 105 22.93 1.39 6.51
N GLU A 106 23.06 2.01 5.34
CA GLU A 106 23.21 3.47 5.20
C GLU A 106 22.07 4.21 5.90
N PHE A 107 20.82 3.82 5.64
CA PHE A 107 19.64 4.45 6.23
C PHE A 107 19.55 4.24 7.74
N LEU A 108 19.82 3.03 8.24
CA LEU A 108 19.81 2.75 9.68
C LEU A 108 20.90 3.51 10.43
N MET A 109 22.07 3.72 9.82
CA MET A 109 23.11 4.59 10.37
C MET A 109 22.65 6.06 10.44
N SER A 110 21.94 6.55 9.42
CA SER A 110 21.45 7.93 9.39
C SER A 110 20.22 8.16 10.28
N HIS A 111 19.26 7.23 10.29
CA HIS A 111 17.97 7.39 10.97
C HIS A 111 18.07 7.05 12.46
N LEU A 112 18.88 6.04 12.82
CA LEU A 112 18.94 5.48 14.16
C LEU A 112 20.33 5.55 14.80
N HIS A 113 21.33 6.09 14.09
CA HIS A 113 22.70 6.23 14.57
C HIS A 113 23.35 4.92 15.03
N ILE A 114 22.99 3.80 14.41
CA ILE A 114 23.60 2.50 14.71
C ILE A 114 25.05 2.52 14.19
N PRO A 115 26.06 2.18 15.01
CA PRO A 115 27.46 2.18 14.57
C PRO A 115 27.73 1.18 13.44
N ALA A 116 28.61 1.55 12.50
CA ALA A 116 28.89 0.76 11.30
C ALA A 116 29.40 -0.66 11.62
N GLU A 117 30.15 -0.81 12.71
CA GLU A 117 30.71 -2.06 13.19
C GLU A 117 29.65 -3.05 13.71
N LYS A 118 28.41 -2.62 13.97
CA LYS A 118 27.31 -3.50 14.36
C LYS A 118 26.72 -4.28 13.19
N PHE A 119 27.03 -3.90 11.94
CA PHE A 119 26.37 -4.45 10.77
C PHE A 119 27.09 -5.65 10.14
N ILE A 120 26.31 -6.59 9.63
CA ILE A 120 26.70 -7.59 8.65
C ILE A 120 25.92 -7.27 7.38
N GLU A 121 26.62 -7.08 6.27
CA GLU A 121 25.97 -6.79 5.00
C GLU A 121 25.43 -8.07 4.38
N ALA A 122 24.11 -8.15 4.26
CA ALA A 122 23.45 -9.16 3.45
C ALA A 122 23.76 -8.90 1.97
N ARG A 123 23.77 -9.97 1.17
CA ARG A 123 23.85 -9.91 -0.29
C ARG A 123 22.61 -10.56 -0.88
N ASP A 124 22.18 -10.11 -2.04
CA ASP A 124 21.06 -10.73 -2.76
C ASP A 124 21.39 -12.20 -3.07
N GLY A 125 20.50 -13.12 -2.70
CA GLY A 125 20.70 -14.57 -2.75
C GLY A 125 21.64 -15.15 -1.69
N GLY A 126 22.28 -14.30 -0.87
CA GLY A 126 23.16 -14.72 0.23
C GLY A 126 22.41 -15.43 1.34
N THR A 127 23.12 -16.25 2.13
CA THR A 127 22.50 -17.06 3.19
C THR A 127 23.19 -16.89 4.55
N LEU A 128 22.43 -17.13 5.63
CA LEU A 128 22.90 -17.19 7.01
C LEU A 128 22.31 -18.41 7.71
N ASP A 129 23.16 -19.33 8.18
CA ASP A 129 22.73 -20.52 8.93
C ASP A 129 22.70 -20.24 10.44
N LEU A 130 21.62 -20.65 11.08
CA LEU A 130 21.41 -20.54 12.53
C LEU A 130 21.57 -21.88 13.27
N GLY A 131 21.98 -22.93 12.58
CA GLY A 131 22.06 -24.29 13.07
C GLY A 131 20.79 -25.08 12.72
N GLY A 132 20.65 -25.45 11.46
CA GLY A 132 19.49 -26.18 10.94
C GLY A 132 18.29 -25.28 10.60
N LYS A 133 18.53 -23.97 10.52
CA LYS A 133 17.60 -22.96 10.00
C LYS A 133 18.40 -21.99 9.13
N THR A 134 18.20 -22.05 7.82
CA THR A 134 18.94 -21.28 6.83
C THR A 134 18.08 -20.13 6.33
N LEU A 135 18.50 -18.91 6.63
CA LEU A 135 17.94 -17.67 6.10
C LEU A 135 18.56 -17.39 4.73
N GLN A 136 17.76 -17.10 3.72
CA GLN A 136 18.18 -16.61 2.41
C GLN A 136 17.63 -15.21 2.18
N PHE A 137 18.50 -14.25 1.91
CA PHE A 137 18.12 -12.85 1.68
C PHE A 137 17.82 -12.62 0.21
N ILE A 138 16.73 -11.92 -0.09
CA ILE A 138 16.29 -11.62 -1.46
C ILE A 138 15.93 -10.15 -1.54
N TYR A 139 16.55 -9.42 -2.47
CA TYR A 139 16.29 -7.98 -2.60
C TYR A 139 15.00 -7.74 -3.37
N THR A 140 14.13 -6.93 -2.76
CA THR A 140 12.83 -6.53 -3.31
C THR A 140 12.71 -5.01 -3.29
N PRO A 141 13.59 -4.29 -4.00
CA PRO A 141 13.64 -2.84 -3.94
C PRO A 141 12.33 -2.22 -4.43
N TRP A 142 11.97 -1.08 -3.84
CA TRP A 142 10.73 -0.35 -4.08
C TRP A 142 9.48 -1.15 -3.70
N VAL A 143 9.57 -1.88 -2.58
CA VAL A 143 8.44 -2.55 -1.91
C VAL A 143 8.41 -2.15 -0.43
N HIS A 144 8.31 -0.87 -0.07
CA HIS A 144 8.09 0.31 -0.91
C HIS A 144 9.31 1.24 -1.01
N TRP A 145 10.36 1.00 -0.23
CA TRP A 145 11.60 1.80 -0.26
C TRP A 145 12.73 1.11 -1.07
N PRO A 146 13.74 1.86 -1.54
CA PRO A 146 14.77 1.32 -2.44
C PRO A 146 15.62 0.17 -1.87
N GLU A 147 15.67 0.03 -0.55
CA GLU A 147 16.48 -0.91 0.20
C GLU A 147 15.72 -2.12 0.72
N THR A 148 14.41 -2.21 0.50
CA THR A 148 13.64 -3.34 1.04
C THR A 148 14.21 -4.68 0.56
N MET A 149 14.37 -5.62 1.48
CA MET A 149 14.65 -7.02 1.20
C MET A 149 13.70 -7.93 1.99
N VAL A 150 13.53 -9.16 1.53
CA VAL A 150 12.79 -10.21 2.23
C VAL A 150 13.73 -11.35 2.61
N THR A 151 13.34 -12.14 3.61
CA THR A 151 14.11 -13.33 4.02
C THR A 151 13.27 -14.58 3.86
N TYR A 152 13.79 -15.54 3.10
CA TYR A 152 13.22 -16.88 2.97
C TYR A 152 13.91 -17.86 3.93
N LEU A 153 13.14 -18.46 4.83
CA LEU A 153 13.59 -19.55 5.71
C LEU A 153 13.37 -20.88 5.00
N LYS A 154 14.47 -21.51 4.56
CA LYS A 154 14.42 -22.64 3.62
C LYS A 154 13.71 -23.88 4.16
N GLU A 155 14.01 -24.24 5.41
CA GLU A 155 13.55 -25.51 6.00
C GLU A 155 12.05 -25.48 6.31
N ASP A 156 11.53 -24.32 6.73
CA ASP A 156 10.12 -24.14 7.10
C ASP A 156 9.28 -23.54 5.97
N LYS A 157 9.91 -23.13 4.87
CA LYS A 157 9.25 -22.53 3.70
C LYS A 157 8.47 -21.25 4.04
N ILE A 158 9.04 -20.42 4.92
CA ILE A 158 8.42 -19.17 5.39
C ILE A 158 9.13 -17.98 4.74
N LEU A 159 8.36 -17.08 4.15
CA LEU A 159 8.85 -15.79 3.68
C LEU A 159 8.56 -14.69 4.72
N PHE A 160 9.60 -14.15 5.35
CA PHE A 160 9.49 -12.91 6.13
C PHE A 160 9.56 -11.74 5.17
N SER A 161 8.40 -11.11 4.95
CA SER A 161 8.19 -10.24 3.79
C SER A 161 8.19 -8.75 4.11
N CYS A 162 8.33 -8.38 5.39
CA CYS A 162 8.15 -7.01 5.87
C CYS A 162 6.83 -6.44 5.31
N ASP A 163 6.86 -5.25 4.71
CA ASP A 163 5.67 -4.60 4.15
C ASP A 163 5.06 -5.36 2.98
N PHE A 164 5.87 -6.15 2.27
CA PHE A 164 5.35 -6.88 1.13
C PHE A 164 4.30 -7.87 1.64
N PHE A 165 3.10 -7.80 1.04
CA PHE A 165 1.94 -8.59 1.44
C PHE A 165 1.35 -8.22 2.82
N GLY A 166 1.72 -7.07 3.39
CA GLY A 166 1.17 -6.59 4.64
C GLY A 166 -0.26 -6.08 4.56
N SER A 167 -0.85 -5.85 5.73
CA SER A 167 -2.11 -5.12 5.86
C SER A 167 -2.19 -4.38 7.18
N HIS A 168 -2.71 -3.16 7.15
CA HIS A 168 -3.07 -2.46 8.38
C HIS A 168 -4.37 -3.05 8.96
N LEU A 169 -4.20 -4.11 9.74
CA LEU A 169 -5.27 -4.84 10.41
C LEU A 169 -4.80 -5.30 11.78
N ALA A 170 -5.17 -4.59 12.84
CA ALA A 170 -4.96 -5.10 14.20
C ALA A 170 -5.99 -6.21 14.48
N THR A 171 -5.54 -7.41 14.79
CA THR A 171 -6.41 -8.58 15.00
C THR A 171 -5.84 -9.51 16.05
N GLY A 172 -6.71 -10.27 16.73
CA GLY A 172 -6.29 -11.38 17.59
C GLY A 172 -5.99 -12.67 16.81
N ALA A 173 -6.35 -12.73 15.52
CA ALA A 173 -6.07 -13.86 14.68
C ALA A 173 -4.58 -13.90 14.31
N VAL A 174 -3.98 -15.08 14.39
CA VAL A 174 -2.59 -15.32 13.99
C VAL A 174 -2.49 -15.42 12.47
N PHE A 175 -3.43 -16.16 11.87
CA PHE A 175 -3.49 -16.39 10.44
C PHE A 175 -4.64 -15.59 9.82
N SER A 176 -4.43 -15.14 8.59
CA SER A 176 -5.42 -14.41 7.82
C SER A 176 -6.59 -15.31 7.39
N GLU A 177 -7.78 -14.73 7.41
CA GLU A 177 -8.96 -15.23 6.71
C GLU A 177 -9.19 -14.35 5.48
N GLU A 178 -9.40 -14.96 4.32
CA GLU A 178 -9.39 -14.29 3.01
C GLU A 178 -10.42 -13.15 2.93
N ASN A 179 -11.64 -13.39 3.42
CA ASN A 179 -12.74 -12.42 3.45
C ASN A 179 -12.50 -11.26 4.44
N VAL A 180 -11.64 -11.44 5.43
CA VAL A 180 -11.31 -10.41 6.42
C VAL A 180 -10.12 -9.57 5.97
N VAL A 181 -9.12 -10.21 5.36
CA VAL A 181 -7.84 -9.58 5.04
C VAL A 181 -7.82 -8.89 3.68
N HIS A 182 -8.70 -9.29 2.74
CA HIS A 182 -8.73 -8.76 1.38
C HIS A 182 -8.76 -7.22 1.32
N ASP A 183 -9.74 -6.60 1.97
CA ASP A 183 -9.91 -5.15 1.91
C ASP A 183 -8.79 -4.38 2.62
N PRO A 184 -8.36 -4.77 3.84
CA PRO A 184 -7.16 -4.20 4.46
C PRO A 184 -5.89 -4.32 3.60
N MET A 185 -5.68 -5.45 2.92
CA MET A 185 -4.55 -5.61 1.99
C MET A 185 -4.69 -4.72 0.77
N LYS A 186 -5.89 -4.62 0.19
CA LYS A 186 -6.12 -3.77 -0.97
C LYS A 186 -5.91 -2.30 -0.63
N ARG A 187 -6.36 -1.86 0.56
CA ARG A 187 -6.10 -0.53 1.10
C ARG A 187 -4.60 -0.27 1.27
N TYR A 188 -3.90 -1.20 1.92
CA TYR A 188 -2.44 -1.16 2.10
C TYR A 188 -1.70 -1.05 0.76
N TYR A 189 -2.06 -1.89 -0.21
CA TYR A 189 -1.50 -1.84 -1.55
C TYR A 189 -1.77 -0.49 -2.22
N ALA A 190 -3.00 0.00 -2.15
CA ALA A 190 -3.42 1.22 -2.81
C ALA A 190 -2.70 2.47 -2.29
N GLU A 191 -2.52 2.57 -0.97
CA GLU A 191 -1.94 3.74 -0.32
C GLU A 191 -0.40 3.75 -0.39
N ILE A 192 0.25 2.57 -0.37
CA ILE A 192 1.71 2.45 -0.20
C ILE A 192 2.41 1.89 -1.45
N MET A 193 1.83 0.83 -2.04
CA MET A 193 2.53 -0.02 -3.00
C MET A 193 2.25 0.32 -4.46
N MET A 194 1.07 0.86 -4.76
CA MET A 194 0.59 1.15 -6.11
C MET A 194 1.56 1.98 -6.99
N PRO A 195 2.25 3.03 -6.48
CA PRO A 195 3.23 3.78 -7.27
C PRO A 195 4.37 2.93 -7.85
N PHE A 196 4.65 1.79 -7.21
CA PHE A 196 5.77 0.90 -7.50
C PHE A 196 5.34 -0.41 -8.19
N SER A 197 4.13 -0.44 -8.77
CA SER A 197 3.55 -1.63 -9.42
C SER A 197 4.50 -2.33 -10.42
N ALA A 198 5.33 -1.59 -11.16
CA ALA A 198 6.33 -2.16 -12.05
C ALA A 198 7.45 -2.92 -11.30
N ASN A 199 7.94 -2.36 -10.20
CA ASN A 199 8.94 -3.01 -9.34
C ASN A 199 8.34 -4.23 -8.65
N ILE A 200 7.13 -4.11 -8.13
CA ILE A 200 6.38 -5.21 -7.51
C ILE A 200 6.22 -6.37 -8.48
N ARG A 201 5.86 -6.11 -9.75
CA ARG A 201 5.78 -7.14 -10.78
C ARG A 201 7.12 -7.89 -10.94
N GLY A 202 8.23 -7.17 -11.06
CA GLY A 202 9.55 -7.78 -11.14
C GLY A 202 9.91 -8.59 -9.90
N ASN A 203 9.56 -8.11 -8.71
CA ASN A 203 9.81 -8.79 -7.45
C ASN A 203 8.92 -10.03 -7.25
N LEU A 204 7.68 -10.02 -7.74
CA LEU A 204 6.83 -11.22 -7.78
C LEU A 204 7.47 -12.33 -8.62
N GLU A 205 8.07 -12.00 -9.78
CA GLU A 205 8.80 -12.99 -10.59
C GLU A 205 9.97 -13.63 -9.85
N LYS A 206 10.72 -12.85 -9.05
CA LYS A 206 11.83 -13.38 -8.22
C LYS A 206 11.35 -14.43 -7.21
N LEU A 207 10.14 -14.24 -6.67
CA LEU A 207 9.59 -15.12 -5.63
C LEU A 207 8.96 -16.40 -6.20
N LYS A 208 8.62 -16.45 -7.50
CA LYS A 208 7.96 -17.62 -8.12
C LYS A 208 8.74 -18.94 -8.00
N GLY A 209 10.06 -18.87 -7.92
CA GLY A 209 10.92 -20.05 -7.81
C GLY A 209 11.01 -20.64 -6.39
N LEU A 210 10.41 -19.99 -5.40
CA LEU A 210 10.45 -20.43 -4.01
C LEU A 210 9.25 -21.33 -3.70
N ASP A 211 9.51 -22.38 -2.93
CA ASP A 211 8.47 -23.22 -2.36
C ASP A 211 8.01 -22.59 -1.05
N LEU A 212 6.89 -21.86 -1.08
CA LEU A 212 6.37 -21.11 0.06
C LEU A 212 5.18 -21.83 0.70
N ALA A 213 5.30 -22.15 1.99
CA ALA A 213 4.19 -22.63 2.82
C ALA A 213 3.49 -21.49 3.56
N MET A 214 4.16 -20.35 3.74
CA MET A 214 3.66 -19.23 4.54
C MET A 214 4.34 -17.91 4.17
N ILE A 215 3.59 -16.81 4.24
CA ILE A 215 4.12 -15.44 4.18
C ILE A 215 3.84 -14.74 5.51
N ALA A 216 4.87 -14.12 6.08
CA ALA A 216 4.91 -13.52 7.41
C ALA A 216 5.29 -12.02 7.30
N PRO A 217 4.30 -11.12 7.14
CA PRO A 217 4.53 -9.69 6.91
C PRO A 217 4.82 -8.91 8.21
N SER A 218 5.32 -7.69 8.11
CA SER A 218 5.51 -6.77 9.24
C SER A 218 4.21 -6.16 9.75
N HIS A 219 3.12 -6.21 8.97
CA HIS A 219 1.81 -5.70 9.36
C HIS A 219 0.69 -6.70 9.11
N GLY A 220 -0.22 -6.83 10.09
CA GLY A 220 -1.41 -7.66 9.99
C GLY A 220 -1.17 -9.13 10.32
N PRO A 221 -2.12 -10.03 9.99
CA PRO A 221 -1.99 -11.46 10.25
C PRO A 221 -1.04 -12.17 9.27
N VAL A 222 -0.54 -13.34 9.66
CA VAL A 222 0.29 -14.22 8.82
C VAL A 222 -0.55 -14.93 7.76
N HIS A 223 0.01 -15.23 6.58
CA HIS A 223 -0.71 -15.85 5.48
C HIS A 223 -0.32 -17.31 5.26
N LYS A 224 -1.28 -18.23 5.40
CA LYS A 224 -1.14 -19.64 5.00
C LYS A 224 -1.51 -19.89 3.54
N ASN A 225 -2.51 -19.18 3.03
CA ASN A 225 -2.87 -19.28 1.61
C ASN A 225 -1.98 -18.33 0.78
N VAL A 226 -0.78 -18.82 0.45
CA VAL A 226 0.20 -18.09 -0.38
C VAL A 226 -0.37 -17.76 -1.76
N ALA A 227 -1.10 -18.69 -2.38
CA ALA A 227 -1.67 -18.51 -3.72
C ALA A 227 -2.69 -17.36 -3.76
N PHE A 228 -3.53 -17.25 -2.72
CA PHE A 228 -4.47 -16.13 -2.59
C PHE A 228 -3.74 -14.79 -2.55
N VAL A 229 -2.79 -14.63 -1.62
CA VAL A 229 -2.10 -13.36 -1.36
C VAL A 229 -1.23 -12.92 -2.53
N THR A 230 -0.46 -13.84 -3.10
CA THR A 230 0.33 -13.56 -4.31
C THR A 230 -0.55 -13.31 -5.52
N GLY A 231 -1.70 -13.98 -5.62
CA GLY A 231 -2.71 -13.75 -6.66
C GLY A 231 -3.31 -12.33 -6.60
N LEU A 232 -3.57 -11.80 -5.41
CA LEU A 232 -4.04 -10.42 -5.24
C LEU A 232 -3.02 -9.40 -5.75
N TYR A 233 -1.76 -9.52 -5.32
CA TYR A 233 -0.71 -8.63 -5.80
C TYR A 233 -0.43 -8.79 -7.31
N GLN A 234 -0.56 -10.01 -7.83
CA GLN A 234 -0.50 -10.25 -9.28
C GLN A 234 -1.63 -9.51 -10.01
N ASP A 235 -2.88 -9.58 -9.53
CA ASP A 235 -4.02 -8.84 -10.09
C ASP A 235 -3.80 -7.32 -10.05
N TRP A 236 -3.44 -6.80 -8.88
CA TRP A 236 -3.32 -5.36 -8.68
C TRP A 236 -2.13 -4.75 -9.43
N ALA A 237 -0.94 -5.35 -9.37
CA ALA A 237 0.28 -4.79 -9.97
C ALA A 237 0.51 -5.19 -11.44
N ALA A 238 0.01 -6.35 -11.86
CA ALA A 238 0.31 -6.93 -13.17
C ALA A 238 -0.91 -7.41 -13.96
N GLY A 239 -2.08 -7.51 -13.32
CA GLY A 239 -3.33 -7.87 -13.96
C GLY A 239 -3.85 -6.76 -14.88
N PRO A 240 -4.74 -7.10 -15.82
CA PRO A 240 -5.40 -6.12 -16.66
C PRO A 240 -6.15 -5.10 -15.80
N VAL A 241 -6.29 -3.88 -16.30
CA VAL A 241 -7.11 -2.88 -15.61
C VAL A 241 -8.58 -3.30 -15.67
N LYS A 242 -9.28 -3.20 -14.54
CA LYS A 242 -10.70 -3.57 -14.48
C LYS A 242 -11.55 -2.50 -15.17
N ASN A 243 -12.70 -2.90 -15.68
CA ASN A 243 -13.56 -2.01 -16.44
C ASN A 243 -14.46 -1.17 -15.51
N ASN A 244 -13.85 -0.40 -14.61
CA ASN A 244 -14.53 0.43 -13.63
C ASN A 244 -14.24 1.92 -13.89
N VAL A 245 -15.26 2.77 -13.70
CA VAL A 245 -15.12 4.24 -13.71
C VAL A 245 -15.13 4.74 -12.27
N LEU A 246 -14.08 5.45 -11.87
CA LEU A 246 -14.08 6.19 -10.62
C LEU A 246 -14.54 7.63 -10.89
N VAL A 247 -15.64 8.04 -10.27
CA VAL A 247 -16.11 9.43 -10.27
C VAL A 247 -15.90 10.02 -8.88
N VAL A 248 -14.85 10.81 -8.71
CA VAL A 248 -14.59 11.59 -7.49
C VAL A 248 -15.13 13.00 -7.68
N TYR A 249 -15.94 13.51 -6.75
CA TYR A 249 -16.54 14.83 -6.95
C TYR A 249 -16.73 15.63 -5.67
N VAL A 250 -16.84 16.94 -5.82
CA VAL A 250 -17.36 17.86 -4.80
C VAL A 250 -18.33 18.83 -5.48
N SER A 251 -19.32 19.34 -4.75
CA SER A 251 -20.27 20.33 -5.29
C SER A 251 -20.72 21.28 -4.19
N MET A 252 -20.64 22.60 -4.43
CA MET A 252 -21.06 23.62 -3.47
C MET A 252 -22.55 23.96 -3.57
N HIS A 253 -23.09 24.00 -4.79
CA HIS A 253 -24.46 24.45 -5.07
C HIS A 253 -25.23 23.49 -5.99
N GLY A 254 -24.83 22.22 -6.05
CA GLY A 254 -25.58 21.16 -6.74
C GLY A 254 -25.33 21.03 -8.26
N SER A 255 -24.82 22.04 -8.97
CA SER A 255 -24.59 21.95 -10.42
C SER A 255 -23.64 20.82 -10.81
N THR A 256 -22.44 20.74 -10.21
CA THR A 256 -21.50 19.63 -10.43
C THR A 256 -22.12 18.27 -10.06
N LEU A 257 -22.91 18.21 -8.98
CA LEU A 257 -23.61 16.99 -8.58
C LEU A 257 -24.63 16.53 -9.63
N ALA A 258 -25.36 17.46 -10.26
CA ALA A 258 -26.30 17.14 -11.34
C ALA A 258 -25.57 16.53 -12.55
N LEU A 259 -24.43 17.10 -12.95
CA LEU A 259 -23.59 16.53 -14.02
C LEU A 259 -23.07 15.13 -13.66
N VAL A 260 -22.56 14.95 -12.44
CA VAL A 260 -22.07 13.67 -11.93
C VAL A 260 -23.16 12.61 -11.94
N ASN A 261 -24.36 12.94 -11.43
CA ASN A 261 -25.47 12.00 -11.40
C ASN A 261 -25.93 11.61 -12.81
N ARG A 262 -25.94 12.55 -13.77
CA ARG A 262 -26.25 12.25 -15.17
C ARG A 262 -25.22 11.29 -15.77
N LEU A 263 -23.92 11.57 -15.59
CA LEU A 263 -22.83 10.72 -16.07
C LEU A 263 -22.95 9.30 -15.52
N VAL A 264 -23.12 9.17 -14.21
CA VAL A 264 -23.24 7.88 -13.52
C VAL A 264 -24.44 7.09 -14.05
N SER A 265 -25.60 7.73 -14.22
CA SER A 265 -26.81 7.09 -14.79
C SER A 265 -26.54 6.54 -16.19
N ARG A 266 -25.94 7.33 -17.09
CA ARG A 266 -25.66 6.91 -18.48
C ARG A 266 -24.64 5.77 -18.57
N LEU A 267 -23.60 5.80 -17.73
CA LEU A 267 -22.62 4.73 -17.65
C LEU A 267 -23.26 3.43 -17.13
N GLN A 268 -24.10 3.52 -16.11
CA GLN A 268 -24.83 2.37 -15.56
C GLN A 268 -25.85 1.79 -16.56
N GLU A 269 -26.57 2.65 -17.29
CA GLU A 269 -27.45 2.25 -18.40
C GLU A 269 -26.67 1.49 -19.50
N SER A 270 -25.38 1.79 -19.66
CA SER A 270 -24.47 1.11 -20.59
C SER A 270 -23.77 -0.12 -19.99
N GLY A 271 -24.17 -0.57 -18.80
CA GLY A 271 -23.60 -1.74 -18.12
C GLY A 271 -22.21 -1.53 -17.52
N ILE A 272 -21.75 -0.28 -17.38
CA ILE A 272 -20.42 0.04 -16.84
C ILE A 272 -20.50 0.21 -15.33
N SER A 273 -19.59 -0.45 -14.62
CA SER A 273 -19.43 -0.27 -13.18
C SER A 273 -18.89 1.13 -12.88
N VAL A 274 -19.52 1.80 -11.92
CA VAL A 274 -19.13 3.15 -11.49
C VAL A 274 -19.01 3.21 -9.97
N GLU A 275 -17.85 3.65 -9.49
CA GLU A 275 -17.66 4.02 -8.10
C GLU A 275 -17.76 5.54 -7.95
N LYS A 276 -18.82 6.02 -7.29
CA LYS A 276 -19.08 7.45 -7.07
C LYS A 276 -18.69 7.84 -5.64
N LEU A 277 -17.69 8.71 -5.49
CA LEU A 277 -17.18 9.17 -4.20
C LEU A 277 -17.35 10.69 -4.03
N ASN A 278 -18.08 11.10 -3.00
CA ASN A 278 -18.18 12.50 -2.60
C ASN A 278 -16.98 12.90 -1.74
N LEU A 279 -16.17 13.81 -2.24
CA LEU A 279 -14.96 14.31 -1.59
C LEU A 279 -15.27 15.23 -0.39
N GLU A 280 -16.51 15.66 -0.18
CA GLU A 280 -16.90 16.44 1.00
C GLU A 280 -16.52 15.73 2.32
N GLN A 281 -16.67 14.41 2.37
CA GLN A 281 -16.13 13.57 3.44
C GLN A 281 -15.05 12.68 2.84
N LEU A 282 -13.86 13.26 2.71
CA LEU A 282 -12.73 12.60 2.08
C LEU A 282 -12.26 11.41 2.93
N ASP A 283 -12.45 10.20 2.42
CA ASP A 283 -11.71 9.00 2.85
C ASP A 283 -10.66 8.70 1.77
N GLU A 284 -9.42 9.10 2.06
CA GLU A 284 -8.29 9.02 1.15
C GLU A 284 -7.99 7.57 0.75
N GLY A 285 -8.09 6.64 1.70
CA GLY A 285 -7.87 5.23 1.40
C GLY A 285 -8.99 4.61 0.59
N ARG A 286 -10.24 5.08 0.74
CA ARG A 286 -11.30 4.65 -0.18
C ARG A 286 -11.05 5.15 -1.60
N VAL A 287 -10.61 6.40 -1.76
CA VAL A 287 -10.21 6.93 -3.07
C VAL A 287 -9.05 6.11 -3.64
N ALA A 288 -8.01 5.84 -2.84
CA ALA A 288 -6.87 5.02 -3.25
C ALA A 288 -7.31 3.60 -3.68
N MET A 289 -8.13 2.91 -2.89
CA MET A 289 -8.64 1.57 -3.21
C MET A 289 -9.43 1.54 -4.52
N ALA A 290 -10.24 2.57 -4.78
CA ALA A 290 -11.00 2.69 -6.01
C ALA A 290 -10.08 2.89 -7.23
N LEU A 291 -8.98 3.62 -7.06
CA LEU A 291 -7.98 3.85 -8.12
C LEU A 291 -7.28 2.56 -8.58
N VAL A 292 -7.15 1.55 -7.72
CA VAL A 292 -6.53 0.24 -8.07
C VAL A 292 -7.23 -0.41 -9.27
N ASP A 293 -8.56 -0.31 -9.31
CA ASP A 293 -9.41 -0.98 -10.30
C ASP A 293 -9.92 -0.03 -11.40
N ALA A 294 -9.64 1.27 -11.31
CA ALA A 294 -10.20 2.27 -12.21
C ALA A 294 -9.48 2.28 -13.57
N ALA A 295 -10.22 1.98 -14.66
CA ALA A 295 -9.77 2.23 -16.03
C ALA A 295 -9.97 3.70 -16.44
N THR A 296 -10.97 4.35 -15.86
CA THR A 296 -11.31 5.75 -16.15
C THR A 296 -11.48 6.51 -14.84
N ILE A 297 -10.90 7.70 -14.76
CA ILE A 297 -11.07 8.62 -13.63
C ILE A 297 -11.81 9.87 -14.11
N VAL A 298 -12.91 10.23 -13.46
CA VAL A 298 -13.61 11.49 -13.70
C VAL A 298 -13.59 12.35 -12.45
N ILE A 299 -13.03 13.55 -12.57
CA ILE A 299 -12.93 14.52 -11.48
C ILE A 299 -14.05 15.55 -11.63
N GLY A 300 -15.00 15.53 -10.70
CA GLY A 300 -16.09 16.51 -10.58
C GLY A 300 -15.72 17.68 -9.67
N THR A 301 -15.58 18.89 -10.21
CA THR A 301 -15.23 20.07 -9.37
C THR A 301 -15.99 21.33 -9.78
N PRO A 302 -16.53 22.12 -8.83
CA PRO A 302 -16.88 23.51 -9.12
C PRO A 302 -15.61 24.35 -9.22
N THR A 303 -15.72 25.53 -9.83
CA THR A 303 -14.68 26.57 -9.72
C THR A 303 -14.84 27.33 -8.40
N VAL A 304 -13.77 27.42 -7.61
CA VAL A 304 -13.65 28.22 -6.40
C VAL A 304 -12.60 29.30 -6.63
N LEU A 305 -12.95 30.56 -6.39
CA LEU A 305 -12.15 31.72 -6.78
C LEU A 305 -11.85 31.72 -8.29
N THR A 306 -10.66 31.27 -8.68
CA THR A 306 -10.23 31.13 -10.08
C THR A 306 -9.76 29.72 -10.43
N GLY A 307 -9.82 28.76 -9.51
CA GLY A 307 -9.29 27.40 -9.65
C GLY A 307 -10.29 26.32 -9.27
N PRO A 308 -9.86 25.05 -9.24
CA PRO A 308 -10.69 23.94 -8.80
C PRO A 308 -10.87 23.97 -7.27
N HIS A 309 -11.87 23.25 -6.76
CA HIS A 309 -12.10 23.12 -5.32
C HIS A 309 -10.91 22.39 -4.64
N PRO A 310 -10.43 22.82 -3.45
CA PRO A 310 -9.26 22.22 -2.80
C PRO A 310 -9.33 20.70 -2.59
N LYS A 311 -10.52 20.17 -2.29
CA LYS A 311 -10.73 18.72 -2.17
C LYS A 311 -10.53 17.97 -3.50
N ALA A 312 -10.90 18.57 -4.63
CA ALA A 312 -10.64 17.99 -5.95
C ALA A 312 -9.14 18.09 -6.34
N VAL A 313 -8.47 19.18 -5.95
CA VAL A 313 -7.01 19.33 -6.04
C VAL A 313 -6.33 18.18 -5.31
N TYR A 314 -6.74 17.90 -4.06
CA TYR A 314 -6.18 16.80 -3.28
C TYR A 314 -6.37 15.43 -3.97
N ALA A 315 -7.59 15.13 -4.43
CA ALA A 315 -7.86 13.86 -5.14
C ALA A 315 -7.04 13.73 -6.43
N ALA A 316 -6.89 14.82 -7.20
CA ALA A 316 -6.06 14.83 -8.41
C ALA A 316 -4.58 14.61 -8.10
N TYR A 317 -4.08 15.28 -7.05
CA TYR A 317 -2.71 15.11 -6.57
C TYR A 317 -2.45 13.67 -6.11
N LEU A 318 -3.34 13.11 -5.30
CA LEU A 318 -3.27 11.74 -4.81
C LEU A 318 -3.23 10.74 -5.97
N ALA A 319 -4.17 10.84 -6.93
CA ALA A 319 -4.18 9.97 -8.10
C ALA A 319 -2.86 10.08 -8.90
N ASN A 320 -2.34 11.29 -9.10
CA ASN A 320 -1.08 11.52 -9.80
C ASN A 320 0.14 10.93 -9.07
N ALA A 321 0.17 11.03 -7.73
CA ALA A 321 1.22 10.45 -6.91
C ALA A 321 1.18 8.91 -6.93
N LEU A 322 -0.04 8.34 -6.86
CA LEU A 322 -0.26 6.91 -6.80
C LEU A 322 -0.09 6.18 -8.14
N ARG A 323 -0.19 6.88 -9.27
CA ARG A 323 0.04 6.34 -10.63
C ARG A 323 -0.77 5.06 -10.93
N PRO A 324 -2.10 5.09 -10.80
CA PRO A 324 -2.96 3.95 -11.10
C PRO A 324 -2.88 3.54 -12.57
N LYS A 325 -3.40 2.35 -12.88
CA LYS A 325 -3.49 1.79 -14.25
C LYS A 325 -4.53 2.50 -15.14
N ALA A 326 -5.04 3.66 -14.73
CA ALA A 326 -6.08 4.39 -15.44
C ALA A 326 -5.62 4.76 -16.85
N ARG A 327 -6.47 4.45 -17.84
CA ARG A 327 -6.23 4.72 -19.26
C ARG A 327 -6.82 6.05 -19.70
N PHE A 328 -7.91 6.46 -19.04
CA PHE A 328 -8.66 7.66 -19.40
C PHE A 328 -8.88 8.55 -18.20
N VAL A 329 -8.87 9.86 -18.42
CA VAL A 329 -9.21 10.86 -17.41
C VAL A 329 -10.09 11.95 -18.01
N SER A 330 -11.08 12.44 -17.26
CA SER A 330 -11.85 13.62 -17.65
C SER A 330 -12.18 14.49 -16.44
N VAL A 331 -12.56 15.73 -16.72
CA VAL A 331 -12.98 16.71 -15.70
C VAL A 331 -14.37 17.21 -16.08
N ILE A 332 -15.28 17.16 -15.11
CA ILE A 332 -16.62 17.74 -15.23
C ILE A 332 -16.87 18.75 -14.12
N GLY A 333 -17.68 19.77 -14.36
CA GLY A 333 -17.83 20.82 -13.36
C GLY A 333 -18.69 22.00 -13.74
N SER A 334 -18.85 22.91 -12.78
CA SER A 334 -19.60 24.15 -12.95
C SER A 334 -18.80 25.37 -12.52
N TYR A 335 -19.02 26.52 -13.17
CA TYR A 335 -18.41 27.80 -12.82
C TYR A 335 -19.44 28.94 -12.87
N GLY A 336 -19.13 30.07 -12.21
CA GLY A 336 -20.00 31.26 -12.20
C GLY A 336 -19.66 32.28 -13.28
N TRP A 337 -18.42 32.79 -13.27
CA TRP A 337 -17.97 33.90 -14.11
C TRP A 337 -16.71 33.61 -14.93
N GLY A 338 -15.98 32.53 -14.61
CA GLY A 338 -14.79 32.06 -15.33
C GLY A 338 -13.78 31.44 -14.35
N GLY A 339 -12.70 30.87 -14.88
CA GLY A 339 -11.62 30.30 -14.06
C GLY A 339 -10.71 29.38 -14.88
N LYS A 340 -9.66 28.89 -14.24
CA LYS A 340 -8.64 28.00 -14.80
C LYS A 340 -8.70 26.60 -14.18
N ALA A 341 -9.89 26.19 -13.71
CA ALA A 341 -10.05 24.94 -12.96
C ALA A 341 -9.57 23.72 -13.75
N LEU A 342 -9.89 23.67 -15.04
CA LEU A 342 -9.49 22.60 -15.93
C LEU A 342 -7.97 22.58 -16.14
N GLU A 343 -7.38 23.74 -16.44
CA GLU A 343 -5.95 23.89 -16.68
C GLU A 343 -5.13 23.54 -15.43
N THR A 344 -5.60 23.93 -14.24
CA THR A 344 -4.98 23.55 -12.98
C THR A 344 -5.00 22.02 -12.79
N ILE A 345 -6.16 21.37 -12.94
CA ILE A 345 -6.23 19.90 -12.78
C ILE A 345 -5.38 19.18 -13.83
N ALA A 346 -5.42 19.62 -15.09
CA ALA A 346 -4.59 19.04 -16.15
C ALA A 346 -3.09 19.16 -15.86
N GLY A 347 -2.64 20.30 -15.31
CA GLY A 347 -1.24 20.50 -14.89
C GLY A 347 -0.82 19.66 -13.68
N MET A 348 -1.78 19.13 -12.91
CA MET A 348 -1.51 18.33 -11.70
C MET A 348 -1.38 16.83 -11.95
N ILE A 349 -1.82 16.33 -13.10
CA ILE A 349 -1.91 14.89 -13.38
C ILE A 349 -0.93 14.34 -14.46
N PRO A 350 0.29 14.90 -14.68
CA PRO A 350 1.16 14.45 -15.77
C PRO A 350 1.67 13.02 -15.61
N ASN A 351 1.73 12.48 -14.38
CA ASN A 351 2.23 11.13 -14.11
C ASN A 351 1.18 10.05 -14.35
N LEU A 352 -0.11 10.40 -14.53
CA LEU A 352 -1.15 9.43 -14.86
C LEU A 352 -0.92 8.80 -16.23
N LYS A 353 -0.34 9.55 -17.18
CA LYS A 353 -0.16 9.12 -18.58
C LYS A 353 -1.45 8.60 -19.24
N ALA A 354 -2.60 9.04 -18.74
CA ALA A 354 -3.93 8.70 -19.25
C ALA A 354 -4.32 9.64 -20.40
N GLU A 355 -5.10 9.13 -21.35
CA GLU A 355 -5.74 9.96 -22.37
C GLU A 355 -6.78 10.89 -21.71
N VAL A 356 -6.66 12.19 -21.96
CA VAL A 356 -7.61 13.18 -21.45
C VAL A 356 -8.82 13.24 -22.38
N LEU A 357 -9.96 12.73 -21.92
CA LEU A 357 -11.23 12.81 -22.63
C LEU A 357 -11.84 14.22 -22.48
N SER A 358 -12.61 14.64 -23.49
CA SER A 358 -13.19 15.98 -23.57
C SER A 358 -13.89 16.40 -22.26
N PRO A 359 -13.40 17.46 -21.58
CA PRO A 359 -13.97 17.90 -20.31
C PRO A 359 -15.29 18.65 -20.51
N VAL A 360 -16.17 18.61 -19.50
CA VAL A 360 -17.47 19.28 -19.53
C VAL A 360 -17.58 20.29 -18.38
N MET A 361 -17.34 21.56 -18.70
CA MET A 361 -17.57 22.68 -17.80
C MET A 361 -18.83 23.46 -18.21
N VAL A 362 -19.67 23.79 -17.23
CA VAL A 362 -20.96 24.48 -17.45
C VAL A 362 -21.05 25.76 -16.62
N LYS A 363 -21.77 26.77 -17.11
CA LYS A 363 -21.95 28.03 -16.38
C LYS A 363 -23.25 27.98 -15.56
N GLY A 364 -23.13 28.04 -14.23
CA GLY A 364 -24.29 28.02 -13.33
C GLY A 364 -24.99 26.66 -13.28
N MET A 365 -26.33 26.67 -13.37
CA MET A 365 -27.16 25.46 -13.35
C MET A 365 -27.15 24.80 -14.75
N PRO A 366 -26.93 23.47 -14.85
CA PRO A 366 -26.91 22.80 -16.15
C PRO A 366 -28.24 22.92 -16.91
N THR A 367 -28.16 23.19 -18.21
CA THR A 367 -29.29 23.09 -19.15
C THR A 367 -29.38 21.69 -19.76
N GLU A 368 -30.48 21.37 -20.46
CA GLU A 368 -30.57 20.11 -21.22
C GLU A 368 -29.46 19.94 -22.26
N ALA A 369 -29.01 21.03 -22.88
CA ALA A 369 -27.88 21.00 -23.81
C ALA A 369 -26.56 20.66 -23.09
N ASP A 370 -26.38 21.12 -21.85
CA ASP A 370 -25.23 20.74 -21.03
C ASP A 370 -25.28 19.28 -20.59
N LEU A 371 -26.48 18.76 -20.27
CA LEU A 371 -26.68 17.36 -19.92
C LEU A 371 -26.44 16.44 -21.14
N ALA A 372 -26.80 16.86 -22.35
CA ALA A 372 -26.47 16.12 -23.57
C ALA A 372 -24.95 15.95 -23.77
N ARG A 373 -24.15 16.97 -23.42
CA ARG A 373 -22.67 16.86 -23.45
C ARG A 373 -22.14 15.84 -22.44
N ILE A 374 -22.82 15.64 -21.31
CA ILE A 374 -22.50 14.58 -20.35
C ILE A 374 -22.86 13.21 -20.92
N ASP A 375 -23.97 13.11 -21.65
CA ASP A 375 -24.36 11.87 -22.34
C ASP A 375 -23.33 11.47 -23.40
N ASP A 376 -22.85 12.44 -24.17
CA ASP A 376 -21.78 12.23 -25.17
C ASP A 376 -20.48 11.74 -24.51
N LEU A 377 -20.10 12.33 -23.37
CA LEU A 377 -18.94 11.88 -22.60
C LEU A 377 -19.14 10.45 -22.07
N ALA A 378 -20.33 10.12 -21.57
CA ALA A 378 -20.65 8.78 -21.09
C ALA A 378 -20.55 7.74 -22.23
N ALA A 379 -21.11 8.07 -23.40
CA ALA A 379 -21.03 7.23 -24.59
C ALA A 379 -19.58 7.03 -25.05
N LEU A 380 -18.77 8.09 -25.05
CA LEU A 380 -17.34 8.02 -25.37
C LEU A 380 -16.59 7.10 -24.41
N ILE A 381 -16.82 7.25 -23.10
CA ILE A 381 -16.23 6.38 -22.07
C ILE A 381 -16.64 4.93 -22.33
N ALA A 382 -17.91 4.67 -22.66
CA ALA A 382 -18.40 3.33 -22.93
C ALA A 382 -17.73 2.66 -24.14
N VAL A 383 -17.56 3.41 -25.24
CA VAL A 383 -16.82 2.94 -26.41
C VAL A 383 -15.38 2.61 -26.04
N LYS A 384 -14.67 3.53 -25.39
CA LYS A 384 -13.26 3.37 -24.98
C LYS A 384 -13.03 2.24 -23.98
N MET A 385 -14.03 1.90 -23.19
CA MET A 385 -13.99 0.83 -22.18
C MET A 385 -14.35 -0.55 -22.74
N THR A 386 -14.88 -0.65 -23.95
CA THR A 386 -15.22 -1.92 -24.58
C THR A 386 -13.95 -2.55 -25.21
N PRO A 387 -13.56 -3.79 -24.88
CA PRO A 387 -12.38 -4.41 -25.48
C PRO A 387 -12.53 -4.57 -26.99
N GLY A 388 -11.61 -4.01 -27.78
CA GLY A 388 -11.54 -4.23 -29.23
C GLY A 388 -11.88 -3.05 -30.15
N SER A 389 -11.99 -1.82 -29.62
CA SER A 389 -12.07 -0.58 -30.43
C SER A 389 -10.70 0.04 -30.69
#